data_AF-A0A3M5V6Y9-F1
#
_entry.id   AF-A0A3M5V6Y9-F1
#
_cell.length_a   1.000
_cell.length_b   1.000
_cell.length_c   1.000
_cell.angle_alpha   90.00
_cell.angle_beta   90.00
_cell.angle_gamma   90.00
#
_symmetry.space_group_name_H-M   'P 1'
#
loop_
_entity.id
_entity.type
_entity.pdbx_description
1 polymer ?
#
loop_
_entity_poly.entity_id
_entity_poly.type
_entity_poly.pdbx_seq_one_letter_code
_entity_poly.pdbx_strand_id
1 'polypeptide(L)' 'MHMAAIQNGWLSEGVILESLTAFKRAGADGILTYFAVRAAQLLKGQ' A
#
# COMPACT_ATOMS: atom_id res chain seq x y z
N MET A 1 -10.50 0.83 -6.03
CA MET A 1 -10.60 2.18 -5.42
C MET A 1 -9.25 2.88 -5.37
N HIS A 2 -8.26 2.37 -4.62
CA HIS A 2 -6.92 3.00 -4.51
C HIS A 2 -6.24 3.31 -5.87
N MET A 3 -6.16 2.34 -6.79
CA MET A 3 -5.57 2.59 -8.12
C MET A 3 -6.27 3.68 -8.91
N ALA A 4 -7.61 3.71 -8.90
CA ALA A 4 -8.37 4.72 -9.62
C ALA A 4 -8.14 6.13 -9.04
N ALA A 5 -8.10 6.25 -7.70
CA ALA A 5 -7.82 7.52 -7.04
C ALA A 5 -6.38 8.01 -7.29
N ILE A 6 -5.41 7.09 -7.35
CA ILE A 6 -4.01 7.41 -7.72
C ILE A 6 -3.94 7.86 -9.18
N GLN A 7 -4.57 7.13 -10.10
CA GLN A 7 -4.59 7.46 -11.53
C GLN A 7 -5.26 8.80 -11.82
N ASN A 8 -6.31 9.14 -11.07
CA ASN A 8 -6.98 10.43 -11.16
C ASN A 8 -6.24 11.56 -10.44
N GLY A 9 -5.09 11.28 -9.81
CA GLY A 9 -4.29 12.26 -9.07
C GLY A 9 -4.91 12.74 -7.76
N TRP A 10 -5.92 12.06 -7.25
CA TRP A 10 -6.58 12.41 -5.98
C TRP A 10 -5.80 11.96 -4.76
N LEU A 11 -5.02 10.88 -4.91
CA LEU A 11 -4.17 10.31 -3.86
C LEU A 11 -2.77 10.06 -4.41
N SER A 12 -1.76 10.20 -3.55
CA SER A 12 -0.39 9.84 -3.89
C SER A 12 -0.19 8.32 -3.80
N GLU A 13 0.86 7.79 -4.45
CA GLU A 13 1.20 6.36 -4.31
C GLU A 13 1.53 5.94 -2.87
N GLY A 14 1.89 6.88 -1.99
CA GLY A 14 2.18 6.63 -0.58
C GLY A 14 1.03 5.95 0.18
N VAL A 15 -0.22 6.15 -0.28
CA VAL A 15 -1.41 5.53 0.31
C VAL A 15 -1.35 3.99 0.30
N ILE A 16 -0.59 3.40 -0.63
CA ILE A 16 -0.39 1.94 -0.68
C ILE A 16 0.30 1.47 0.60
N LEU A 17 1.43 2.08 0.99
CA LEU A 17 2.13 1.68 2.23
C LEU A 17 1.35 2.09 3.48
N GLU A 18 0.67 3.24 3.46
CA GLU A 18 -0.15 3.68 4.60
C GLU A 18 -1.26 2.69 4.92
N SER A 19 -2.00 2.24 3.89
CA SER A 19 -3.07 1.25 4.06
C SER A 19 -2.55 -0.12 4.52
N LEU A 20 -1.41 -0.59 4.00
CA LEU A 20 -0.79 -1.83 4.47
C LEU A 20 -0.26 -1.73 5.90
N THR A 21 0.30 -0.58 6.27
CA THR A 21 0.74 -0.30 7.64
C THR A 21 -0.45 -0.28 8.60
N ALA A 22 -1.61 0.22 8.17
CA ALA A 22 -2.82 0.18 8.96
C ALA A 22 -3.27 -1.25 9.31
N PHE A 23 -3.15 -2.21 8.39
CA PHE A 23 -3.41 -3.63 8.71
C PHE A 23 -2.42 -4.20 9.72
N LYS A 24 -1.12 -3.90 9.57
CA LYS A 24 -0.12 -4.32 10.56
C LYS A 24 -0.41 -3.73 11.94
N ARG A 25 -0.79 -2.45 12.01
CA ARG A 25 -1.21 -1.77 13.24
C ARG A 25 -2.47 -2.41 13.86
N ALA A 26 -3.39 -2.90 13.04
CA ALA A 26 -4.57 -3.63 13.51
C ALA A 26 -4.26 -5.05 14.03
N GLY A 27 -3.00 -5.49 13.97
CA GLY A 27 -2.55 -6.78 14.49
C GLY A 27 -2.43 -7.89 13.45
N ALA A 28 -2.53 -7.58 12.15
CA ALA A 28 -2.34 -8.59 11.11
C ALA A 28 -0.88 -9.05 11.01
N ASP A 29 -0.65 -10.36 10.97
CA ASP A 29 0.68 -10.96 10.74
C ASP A 29 1.02 -11.11 9.25
N GLY A 30 0.00 -11.25 8.40
CA GLY A 30 0.14 -11.33 6.94
C GLY A 30 -0.99 -10.60 6.23
N ILE A 31 -0.72 -10.09 5.03
CA ILE A 31 -1.68 -9.33 4.22
C ILE A 31 -1.67 -9.88 2.79
N LEU A 32 -2.78 -10.47 2.35
CA LEU A 32 -2.97 -10.86 0.95
C LEU A 32 -3.41 -9.63 0.15
N THR A 33 -2.57 -9.17 -0.77
CA THR A 33 -2.84 -7.95 -1.54
C THR A 33 -2.23 -8.00 -2.93
N TYR A 34 -2.94 -7.48 -3.93
CA TYR A 34 -2.40 -7.27 -5.28
C TYR A 34 -1.26 -6.24 -5.31
N PHE A 35 -1.12 -5.43 -4.25
CA PHE A 35 -0.03 -4.48 -4.11
C PHE A 35 1.27 -5.08 -3.59
N ALA A 36 1.34 -6.40 -3.36
CA ALA A 36 2.48 -7.04 -2.70
C ALA A 36 3.82 -6.72 -3.39
N VAL A 37 3.90 -6.85 -4.72
CA VAL A 37 5.13 -6.56 -5.47
C VAL A 37 5.49 -5.07 -5.39
N ARG A 38 4.51 -4.17 -5.51
CA ARG A 38 4.74 -2.72 -5.45
C ARG A 38 5.21 -2.30 -4.05
N ALA A 39 4.57 -2.80 -3.00
CA ALA A 39 4.95 -2.55 -1.63
C ALA A 39 6.37 -3.07 -1.33
N ALA A 40 6.72 -4.27 -1.81
CA ALA A 40 8.05 -4.82 -1.66
C ALA A 40 9.13 -3.96 -2.34
N GLN A 41 8.85 -3.41 -3.52
CA GLN A 41 9.77 -2.49 -4.21
C GLN A 41 9.97 -1.18 -3.42
N LEU A 42 8.88 -0.59 -2.92
CA LEU A 42 8.93 0.65 -2.15
C LEU A 42 9.70 0.48 -0.83
N LEU A 43 9.50 -0.64 -0.14
CA LEU A 43 10.23 -0.94 1.11
C LEU A 43 11.71 -1.25 0.89
N LYS A 44 12.07 -1.85 -0.25
CA LYS A 44 13.48 -2.14 -0.57
C LYS A 44 14.29 -0.88 -0.88
N GLY A 45 13.63 0.20 -1.31
CA GLY A 45 14.26 1.48 -1.62
C GLY A 45 14.33 2.45 -0.43
N GLN A 46 13.78 2.07 0.73
CA GLN A 46 13.99 2.74 2.02
C GLN A 46 15.26 2.20 2.69
#